data_AF-A0A284QUW2-F1
#
_entry.id   AF-A0A284QUW2-F1
#
_cell.length_a   1.000
_cell.length_b   1.000
_cell.length_c   1.000
_cell.angle_alpha   90.00
_cell.angle_beta   90.00
_cell.angle_gamma   90.00
#
_symmetry.space_group_name_H-M   'P 1'
#
loop_
_entity.id
_entity.type
_entity.pdbx_description
1 polymer ?
#
loop_
_entity_poly.entity_id
_entity_poly.type
_entity_poly.pdbx_seq_one_letter_code
_entity_poly.pdbx_strand_id
1 'polypeptide(L)'
;MLPPHLPPDSLYTRCYCEENIYLLAQKFISDSGVNGDWNVYVVFISNDSKTVALRNQQGAPHEDLPVCWDYHVVLLLRNVSIYPPSDTENCNWVYDFDTRLPVPVPLAEYLRETFSDQFPEKFQSLFRLVPGEAYLEYFASDRSHMASLLSSVGKI
;
A
#
# COMPACT_ATOMS: atom_id res chain seq x y z
N MET A 1 -1.17 21.28 0.27
CA MET A 1 -2.56 20.91 0.57
C MET A 1 -2.55 19.71 1.50
N LEU A 2 -3.44 19.63 2.48
CA LEU A 2 -3.53 18.45 3.35
C LEU A 2 -4.27 17.33 2.60
N PRO A 3 -3.86 16.07 2.75
CA PRO A 3 -4.54 14.94 2.13
C PRO A 3 -5.88 14.69 2.84
N PRO A 4 -6.86 14.03 2.17
CA PRO A 4 -8.05 13.55 2.86
C PRO A 4 -7.66 12.56 3.97
N HIS A 5 -8.36 12.59 5.10
CA HIS A 5 -8.17 11.56 6.13
C HIS A 5 -8.63 10.19 5.62
N LEU A 6 -8.13 9.12 6.23
CA LEU A 6 -8.68 7.78 5.99
C LEU A 6 -10.17 7.78 6.37
N PRO A 7 -11.09 7.36 5.47
CA PRO A 7 -12.51 7.32 5.79
C PRO A 7 -12.78 6.42 7.01
N PRO A 8 -13.55 6.86 8.02
CA PRO A 8 -13.75 6.10 9.26
C PRO A 8 -14.53 4.79 9.07
N ASP A 9 -15.26 4.67 7.96
CA ASP A 9 -16.01 3.50 7.53
C ASP A 9 -15.22 2.63 6.52
N SER A 10 -13.89 2.77 6.47
CA SER A 10 -13.04 1.94 5.61
C SER A 10 -13.09 0.48 6.05
N LEU A 11 -13.40 -0.41 5.12
CA LEU A 11 -13.38 -1.84 5.35
C LEU A 11 -11.93 -2.33 5.34
N TYR A 12 -11.63 -3.25 6.26
CA TYR A 12 -10.31 -3.86 6.37
C TYR A 12 -10.45 -5.36 6.60
N THR A 13 -9.78 -6.13 5.76
CA THR A 13 -9.57 -7.57 5.94
C THR A 13 -8.07 -7.85 5.92
N ARG A 14 -7.55 -8.41 7.01
CA ARG A 14 -6.12 -8.78 7.11
C ARG A 14 -5.74 -9.76 6.00
N CYS A 15 -4.57 -9.56 5.38
CA CYS A 15 -4.04 -10.34 4.26
C CYS A 15 -4.85 -10.24 2.95
N TYR A 16 -5.69 -9.23 2.81
CA TYR A 16 -6.37 -8.86 1.55
C TYR A 16 -6.13 -7.38 1.25
N CYS A 17 -4.86 -6.96 1.34
CA CYS A 17 -4.44 -5.57 1.17
C CYS A 17 -4.87 -5.01 -0.21
N GLU A 18 -4.86 -5.83 -1.25
CA GLU A 18 -5.31 -5.53 -2.60
C GLU A 18 -6.80 -5.16 -2.65
N GLU A 19 -7.65 -5.81 -1.86
CA GLU A 19 -9.08 -5.49 -1.78
C GLU A 19 -9.35 -4.29 -0.87
N ASN A 20 -8.61 -4.16 0.24
CA ASN A 20 -8.71 -2.99 1.13
C ASN A 20 -8.39 -1.71 0.36
N ILE A 21 -7.32 -1.75 -0.45
CA ILE A 21 -6.91 -0.62 -1.30
C ILE A 21 -7.87 -0.42 -2.48
N TYR A 22 -8.47 -1.48 -3.04
CA TYR A 22 -9.52 -1.35 -4.06
C TYR A 22 -10.69 -0.51 -3.54
N LEU A 23 -11.18 -0.83 -2.34
CA LEU A 23 -12.31 -0.13 -1.73
C LEU A 23 -11.96 1.33 -1.40
N LEU A 24 -10.74 1.58 -0.92
CA LEU A 24 -10.28 2.95 -0.66
C LEU A 24 -10.14 3.76 -1.95
N ALA A 25 -9.55 3.18 -3.00
CA ALA A 25 -9.44 3.81 -4.32
C ALA A 25 -10.82 4.16 -4.89
N GLN A 26 -11.79 3.26 -4.77
CA GLN A 26 -13.18 3.52 -5.19
C GLN A 26 -13.79 4.72 -4.46
N LYS A 27 -13.59 4.83 -3.13
CA LYS A 27 -14.07 5.97 -2.35
C LYS A 27 -13.41 7.28 -2.79
N PHE A 28 -12.09 7.29 -2.93
CA PHE A 28 -11.37 8.52 -3.31
C PHE A 28 -11.64 8.98 -4.73
N ILE A 29 -11.78 8.07 -5.69
CA ILE A 29 -12.08 8.42 -7.09
C ILE A 29 -13.52 8.93 -7.23
N SER A 30 -14.46 8.40 -6.44
CA SER A 30 -15.86 8.86 -6.45
C SER A 30 -16.09 10.17 -5.69
N ASP A 31 -15.17 10.57 -4.82
CA ASP A 31 -15.20 11.87 -4.15
C ASP A 31 -14.63 12.97 -5.06
N SER A 32 -15.51 13.86 -5.55
CA SER A 32 -15.10 14.98 -6.41
C SER A 32 -14.10 15.94 -5.77
N GLY A 33 -14.10 16.06 -4.43
CA GLY A 33 -13.13 16.88 -3.70
C GLY A 33 -11.74 16.26 -3.68
N VAL A 34 -11.65 14.93 -3.72
CA VAL A 34 -10.36 14.24 -3.82
C VAL A 34 -9.90 14.16 -5.27
N ASN A 35 -10.76 13.70 -6.17
CA ASN A 35 -10.42 13.50 -7.59
C ASN A 35 -10.07 14.82 -8.33
N GLY A 36 -10.58 15.96 -7.84
CA GLY A 36 -10.20 17.27 -8.40
C GLY A 36 -8.78 17.72 -8.05
N ASP A 37 -8.29 17.33 -6.87
CA ASP A 37 -7.04 17.84 -6.30
C ASP A 37 -5.91 16.80 -6.28
N TRP A 38 -6.24 15.51 -6.44
CA TRP A 38 -5.33 14.39 -6.26
C TRP A 38 -5.46 13.34 -7.36
N ASN A 39 -4.33 12.92 -7.90
CA ASN A 39 -4.24 11.69 -8.69
C ASN A 39 -4.15 10.50 -7.73
N VAL A 40 -5.02 9.50 -7.94
CA VAL A 40 -5.06 8.27 -7.14
C VAL A 40 -4.24 7.18 -7.82
N TYR A 41 -3.33 6.55 -7.08
CA TYR A 41 -2.57 5.40 -7.54
C TYR A 41 -2.62 4.25 -6.55
N VAL A 42 -2.53 3.03 -7.06
CA VAL A 42 -2.33 1.81 -6.30
C VAL A 42 -0.91 1.32 -6.53
N VAL A 43 -0.20 0.99 -5.44
CA VAL A 43 1.18 0.56 -5.48
C VAL A 43 1.24 -0.89 -5.01
N PHE A 44 1.63 -1.79 -5.91
CA PHE A 44 2.01 -3.15 -5.55
C PHE A 44 3.49 -3.16 -5.18
N ILE A 45 3.80 -3.81 -4.06
CA ILE A 45 5.13 -3.93 -3.48
C ILE A 45 5.46 -5.42 -3.41
N SER A 46 6.45 -5.86 -4.16
CA SER A 46 6.86 -7.27 -4.24
C SER A 46 8.29 -7.36 -4.76
N ASN A 47 8.81 -8.56 -4.93
CA ASN A 47 10.02 -8.82 -5.71
C ASN A 47 9.90 -10.19 -6.40
N ASP A 48 10.94 -10.57 -7.14
CA ASP A 48 10.96 -11.82 -7.90
C ASP A 48 10.83 -13.06 -7.01
N SER A 49 11.35 -13.01 -5.78
CA SER A 49 11.29 -14.11 -4.82
C SER A 49 10.03 -14.11 -3.96
N LYS A 50 9.14 -13.11 -4.10
CA LYS A 50 7.97 -12.91 -3.23
C LYS A 50 8.33 -12.98 -1.75
N THR A 51 9.33 -12.19 -1.38
CA THR A 51 9.80 -12.08 0.00
C THR A 51 10.27 -10.66 0.24
N VAL A 52 9.40 -9.66 0.26
CA VAL A 52 9.80 -8.28 0.57
C VAL A 52 9.76 -8.01 2.07
N ALA A 53 10.75 -7.30 2.60
CA ALA A 53 10.80 -6.94 4.02
C ALA A 53 10.34 -5.49 4.24
N LEU A 54 9.28 -5.31 5.04
CA LEU A 54 8.72 -4.01 5.38
C LEU A 54 8.77 -3.80 6.89
N ARG A 55 9.39 -2.71 7.35
CA ARG A 55 9.39 -2.26 8.76
C ARG A 55 8.07 -1.56 9.10
N ASN A 56 7.86 -1.30 10.39
CA ASN A 56 6.68 -0.56 10.87
C ASN A 56 5.36 -1.17 10.40
N GLN A 57 5.26 -2.50 10.42
CA GLN A 57 4.03 -3.22 10.04
C GLN A 57 3.35 -3.79 11.29
N GLN A 58 2.02 -3.70 11.36
CA GLN A 58 1.22 -4.18 12.48
C GLN A 58 1.41 -5.69 12.73
N GLY A 59 1.64 -6.46 11.66
CA GLY A 59 1.92 -7.89 11.73
C GLY A 59 3.27 -8.28 12.35
N ALA A 60 4.16 -7.32 12.64
CA ALA A 60 5.46 -7.61 13.23
C ALA A 60 5.32 -8.00 14.71
N PRO A 61 6.06 -9.00 15.22
CA PRO A 61 6.02 -9.35 16.64
C PRO A 61 6.66 -8.29 17.54
N HIS A 62 7.55 -7.46 17.00
CA HIS A 62 8.19 -6.34 17.70
C HIS A 62 8.33 -5.13 16.75
N GLU A 63 8.48 -3.91 17.27
CA GLU A 63 8.63 -2.69 16.46
C GLU A 63 9.93 -2.65 15.64
N ASP A 64 10.98 -3.27 16.15
CA ASP A 64 12.29 -3.33 15.48
C ASP A 64 12.39 -4.38 14.38
N LEU A 65 11.35 -5.22 14.19
CA LEU A 65 11.38 -6.33 13.24
C LEU A 65 10.51 -6.03 12.02
N PRO A 66 10.99 -6.34 10.80
CA PRO A 66 10.15 -6.25 9.61
C PRO A 66 9.19 -7.43 9.53
N VAL A 67 8.11 -7.24 8.76
CA VAL A 67 7.28 -8.33 8.24
C VAL A 67 7.81 -8.70 6.86
N CYS A 68 7.93 -10.01 6.59
CA CYS A 68 8.22 -10.51 5.26
C CYS A 68 6.90 -10.84 4.55
N TRP A 69 6.62 -10.10 3.49
CA TRP A 69 5.43 -10.26 2.66
C TRP A 69 5.79 -10.95 1.34
N ASP A 70 4.86 -11.73 0.80
CA ASP A 70 4.92 -12.19 -0.58
C ASP A 70 4.63 -11.05 -1.56
N TYR A 71 3.63 -10.24 -1.23
CA TYR A 71 3.41 -8.90 -1.76
C TYR A 71 2.63 -8.05 -0.75
N HIS A 72 2.66 -6.73 -0.92
CA HIS A 72 1.82 -5.79 -0.17
C HIS A 72 1.25 -4.73 -1.12
N VAL A 73 0.10 -4.15 -0.77
CA VAL A 73 -0.57 -3.13 -1.59
C VAL A 73 -0.94 -1.93 -0.75
N VAL A 74 -0.57 -0.75 -1.24
CA VAL A 74 -0.87 0.55 -0.61
C VAL A 74 -1.46 1.52 -1.64
N LEU A 75 -2.12 2.58 -1.15
CA LEU A 75 -2.61 3.66 -2.01
C LEU A 75 -1.70 4.88 -1.90
N LEU A 76 -1.43 5.52 -3.03
CA LEU A 76 -0.65 6.74 -3.15
C LEU A 76 -1.52 7.86 -3.74
N LEU A 77 -1.66 8.96 -3.02
CA LEU A 77 -2.20 10.22 -3.56
C LEU A 77 -1.06 11.13 -3.99
N ARG A 78 -1.18 11.72 -5.20
CA ARG A 78 -0.25 12.74 -5.70
C ARG A 78 -1.02 14.01 -6.03
N ASN A 79 -0.63 15.14 -5.45
CA ASN A 79 -1.34 16.41 -5.68
C ASN A 79 -1.25 16.85 -7.14
N VAL A 80 -2.37 17.22 -7.76
CA VAL A 80 -2.47 17.63 -9.18
C VAL A 80 -1.85 19.02 -9.41
N SER A 81 -1.92 19.91 -8.42
CA SER A 81 -1.53 21.32 -8.57
C SER A 81 -0.03 21.56 -8.50
N ILE A 82 0.76 20.56 -8.08
CA ILE A 82 2.20 20.70 -7.90
C ILE A 82 2.88 20.13 -9.15
N TYR A 83 3.09 21.02 -10.13
CA TYR A 83 3.88 20.73 -11.32
C TYR A 83 4.96 21.80 -11.56
N PRO A 84 6.24 21.42 -11.73
CA PRO A 84 6.75 20.06 -11.63
C PRO A 84 6.65 19.53 -10.19
N PRO A 85 6.57 18.20 -10.00
CA PRO A 85 6.58 17.61 -8.67
C PRO A 85 7.81 18.11 -7.91
N SER A 86 7.59 18.75 -6.77
CA SER A 86 8.66 19.17 -5.88
C SER A 86 8.94 18.05 -4.88
N ASP A 87 10.20 17.63 -4.78
CA ASP A 87 10.65 16.68 -3.75
C ASP A 87 10.65 17.30 -2.34
N THR A 88 10.48 18.62 -2.22
CA THR A 88 10.52 19.34 -0.94
C THR A 88 9.16 19.60 -0.32
N GLU A 89 8.08 19.48 -1.09
CA GLU A 89 6.72 19.63 -0.57
C GLU A 89 6.11 18.24 -0.33
N ASN A 90 5.48 18.04 0.83
CA ASN A 90 4.68 16.85 1.16
C ASN A 90 3.42 16.79 0.26
N CYS A 91 3.64 16.55 -1.02
CA CYS A 91 2.65 16.54 -2.09
C CYS A 91 2.21 15.12 -2.44
N ASN A 92 2.83 14.11 -1.84
CA ASN A 92 2.56 12.71 -2.06
C ASN A 92 2.29 12.03 -0.71
N TRP A 93 1.19 11.28 -0.61
CA TRP A 93 0.72 10.69 0.65
C TRP A 93 0.36 9.22 0.47
N VAL A 94 0.81 8.39 1.40
CA VAL A 94 0.59 6.94 1.40
C VAL A 94 -0.47 6.56 2.41
N TYR A 95 -1.34 5.64 1.99
CA TYR A 95 -2.33 4.98 2.83
C TYR A 95 -2.01 3.49 2.84
N ASP A 96 -1.56 3.03 3.99
CA ASP A 96 -1.26 1.62 4.27
C ASP A 96 -2.07 1.22 5.50
N PHE A 97 -3.00 0.28 5.35
CA PHE A 97 -3.82 -0.19 6.48
C PHE A 97 -3.03 -1.02 7.49
N ASP A 98 -1.90 -1.60 7.07
CA ASP A 98 -1.09 -2.52 7.87
C ASP A 98 0.16 -1.85 8.46
N THR A 99 0.36 -0.54 8.25
CA THR A 99 1.46 0.21 8.88
C THR A 99 1.19 0.56 10.34
N ARG A 100 2.25 0.79 11.11
CA ARG A 100 2.27 1.42 12.45
C ARG A 100 2.50 2.94 12.38
N LEU A 101 2.89 3.44 11.21
CA LEU A 101 3.01 4.88 10.96
C LEU A 101 1.62 5.53 10.99
N PRO A 102 1.53 6.87 11.11
CA PRO A 102 0.28 7.58 10.90
C PRO A 102 -0.33 7.28 9.52
N VAL A 103 -1.65 7.31 9.41
CA VAL A 103 -2.34 7.12 8.13
C VAL A 103 -3.28 8.30 7.86
N PRO A 104 -3.07 9.07 6.77
CA PRO A 104 -1.97 8.96 5.80
C PRO A 104 -0.62 9.45 6.35
N VAL A 105 0.46 9.07 5.67
CA VAL A 105 1.86 9.52 5.95
C VAL A 105 2.50 10.06 4.66
N PRO A 106 3.38 11.09 4.73
CA PRO A 106 4.10 11.57 3.56
C PRO A 106 4.93 10.46 2.90
N LEU A 107 4.97 10.42 1.56
CA LEU A 107 5.68 9.38 0.82
C LEU A 107 7.16 9.25 1.24
N ALA A 108 7.86 10.37 1.42
CA ALA A 108 9.27 10.36 1.81
C ALA A 108 9.49 9.71 3.19
N GLU A 109 8.58 9.97 4.13
CA GLU A 109 8.59 9.34 5.46
C GLU A 109 8.23 7.86 5.36
N TYR A 110 7.17 7.49 4.62
CA TYR A 110 6.82 6.10 4.39
C TYR A 110 7.98 5.28 3.82
N LEU A 111 8.66 5.82 2.79
CA LEU A 111 9.79 5.14 2.16
C LEU A 111 10.95 4.93 3.14
N ARG A 112 11.31 5.98 3.89
CA ARG A 112 12.43 5.95 4.85
C ARG A 112 12.17 5.03 6.02
N GLU A 113 10.95 5.02 6.56
CA GLU A 113 10.61 4.27 7.76
C GLU A 113 10.21 2.81 7.45
N THR A 114 9.80 2.50 6.22
CA THR A 114 9.31 1.16 5.85
C THR A 114 10.38 0.31 5.17
N PHE A 115 11.18 0.90 4.27
CA PHE A 115 12.18 0.17 3.47
C PHE A 115 13.60 0.45 3.95
N SER A 116 14.53 -0.48 3.67
CA SER A 116 15.93 -0.32 4.08
C SER A 116 16.88 -1.02 3.11
N ASP A 117 17.86 -0.27 2.63
CA ASP A 117 18.97 -0.79 1.81
C ASP A 117 19.88 -1.75 2.58
N GLN A 118 19.72 -1.85 3.91
CA GLN A 118 20.45 -2.80 4.76
C GLN A 118 19.87 -4.22 4.69
N PHE A 119 18.67 -4.40 4.15
CA PHE A 119 18.13 -5.74 3.96
C PHE A 119 18.90 -6.49 2.87
N PRO A 120 19.13 -7.81 3.03
CA PRO A 120 19.64 -8.66 1.96
C PRO A 120 18.89 -8.45 0.64
N GLU A 121 19.58 -8.57 -0.49
CA GLU A 121 19.02 -8.31 -1.84
C GLU A 121 17.70 -9.05 -2.10
N LYS A 122 17.59 -10.32 -1.67
CA LYS A 122 16.35 -11.12 -1.76
C LYS A 122 15.14 -10.54 -1.02
N PHE A 123 15.35 -9.58 -0.14
CA PHE A 123 14.33 -8.92 0.66
C PHE A 123 14.03 -7.49 0.20
N GLN A 124 14.74 -7.00 -0.82
CA GLN A 124 14.53 -5.67 -1.40
C GLN A 124 13.21 -5.61 -2.17
N SER A 125 12.58 -4.43 -2.18
CA SER A 125 11.27 -4.21 -2.78
C SER A 125 11.37 -3.61 -4.18
N LEU A 126 10.54 -4.10 -5.08
CA LEU A 126 10.18 -3.47 -6.35
C LEU A 126 8.75 -2.93 -6.24
N PHE A 127 8.49 -1.85 -6.98
CA PHE A 127 7.23 -1.12 -6.92
C PHE A 127 6.57 -1.10 -8.30
N ARG A 128 5.31 -1.53 -8.36
CA ARG A 128 4.46 -1.36 -9.55
C ARG A 128 3.39 -0.34 -9.23
N LEU A 129 3.50 0.83 -9.86
CA LEU A 129 2.54 1.92 -9.76
C LEU A 129 1.43 1.74 -10.81
N VAL A 130 0.18 1.74 -10.38
CA VAL A 130 -1.01 1.55 -11.24
C VAL A 130 -1.97 2.74 -11.01
N PRO A 131 -2.44 3.44 -12.06
CA PRO A 131 -3.48 4.44 -11.92
C PRO A 131 -4.73 3.85 -11.26
N GLY A 132 -5.36 4.58 -10.34
CA GLY A 132 -6.47 4.08 -9.55
C GLY A 132 -7.67 3.67 -10.41
N GLU A 133 -7.98 4.43 -11.47
CA GLU A 133 -9.06 4.10 -12.42
C GLU A 133 -8.77 2.80 -13.16
N ALA A 134 -7.53 2.62 -13.62
CA ALA A 134 -7.12 1.37 -14.26
C ALA A 134 -7.17 0.19 -13.27
N TYR A 135 -6.85 0.42 -12.00
CA TYR A 135 -6.99 -0.60 -10.98
C TYR A 135 -8.46 -1.00 -10.80
N LEU A 136 -9.38 -0.04 -10.68
CA LEU A 136 -10.81 -0.33 -10.55
C LEU A 136 -11.41 -1.01 -11.78
N GLU A 137 -10.90 -0.71 -12.98
CA GLU A 137 -11.40 -1.28 -14.23
C GLU A 137 -10.91 -2.71 -14.46
N TYR A 138 -9.63 -2.98 -14.19
CA TYR A 138 -8.97 -4.23 -14.61
C TYR A 138 -8.65 -5.21 -13.49
N PHE A 139 -8.66 -4.78 -12.23
CA PHE A 139 -8.35 -5.68 -11.12
C PHE A 139 -9.47 -6.70 -10.89
N ALA A 140 -9.09 -7.97 -10.75
CA ALA A 140 -9.96 -9.04 -10.34
C ALA A 140 -9.17 -10.04 -9.48
N SER A 141 -9.77 -10.46 -8.36
CA SER A 141 -9.25 -11.51 -7.49
C SER A 141 -10.37 -12.50 -7.21
N ASP A 142 -10.13 -13.78 -7.51
CA ASP A 142 -11.01 -14.89 -7.12
C ASP A 142 -10.62 -15.46 -5.73
N ARG A 143 -9.64 -14.84 -5.06
CA ARG A 143 -9.06 -15.24 -3.77
C ARG A 143 -8.47 -16.65 -3.73
N SER A 144 -8.29 -17.31 -4.88
CA SER A 144 -7.76 -18.68 -4.95
C SER A 144 -6.35 -18.80 -4.36
N HIS A 145 -5.54 -17.75 -4.46
CA HIS A 145 -4.19 -17.68 -3.88
C HIS A 145 -4.18 -17.81 -2.35
N MET A 146 -5.28 -17.46 -1.68
CA MET A 146 -5.41 -17.63 -0.23
C MET A 146 -5.84 -19.05 0.16
N ALA A 147 -6.42 -19.83 -0.77
CA ALA A 147 -6.90 -21.18 -0.49
C ALA A 147 -5.77 -22.22 -0.32
N SER A 148 -4.60 -22.00 -0.95
CA SER A 148 -3.47 -22.94 -0.83
C SER A 148 -2.90 -23.02 0.58
N LEU A 149 -3.03 -21.97 1.40
CA LEU A 149 -2.55 -21.91 2.77
C LEU A 149 -3.31 -22.85 3.73
N LEU A 150 -4.54 -23.26 3.37
CA LEU A 150 -5.33 -24.20 4.17
C LEU A 150 -4.99 -25.67 3.88
N SER A 151 -4.33 -25.95 2.76
CA SER A 151 -4.03 -27.34 2.33
C SER A 151 -2.76 -27.94 2.95
N SER A 152 -1.89 -27.11 3.54
CA SER A 152 -0.61 -27.53 4.15
C SER A 152 -0.69 -27.81 5.66
N VAL A 153 -1.85 -27.61 6.30
CA VAL A 153 -2.07 -27.90 7.74
C VAL A 153 -2.62 -29.32 7.98
N GLY A 154 -2.84 -30.11 6.92
CA GLY A 154 -3.58 -31.38 6.98
C GLY A 154 -2.77 -32.67 6.77
N LYS A 155 -1.46 -32.69 7.00
CA LYS A 155 -0.68 -33.95 7.03
C LYS A 155 0.16 -34.01 8.31
N ILE A 156 -0.46 -34.58 9.34
CA ILE A 156 0.21 -35.22 10.48
C ILE A 156 0.24 -36.71 10.19
#